data_AF-A0A5J4RB30-F1
#
_entry.id   AF-A0A5J4RB30-F1
#
_cell.length_a   1.000
_cell.length_b   1.000
_cell.length_c   1.000
_cell.angle_alpha   90.00
_cell.angle_beta   90.00
_cell.angle_gamma   90.00
#
_symmetry.space_group_name_H-M   'P 1'
#
loop_
_entity.id
_entity.type
_entity.pdbx_description
1 polymer ?
#
loop_
_entity_poly.entity_id
_entity_poly.type
_entity_poly.pdbx_seq_one_letter_code
_entity_poly.pdbx_strand_id
1 'polypeptide(L)'
;MDTHMKECQQNNGQIKKYITLEKFPKPFVPHITSNKTYRYLLAHNRESEYKATQYYITFRFQTELQKIRGYQYPILVPTAVASTIKAKNYIKTISFDKSQDNFHESGNEECSFVEKWLDQVFSEALQIRDDNKYADDVPQRYEVHIIGFDCLKSATTLIFKNIKSMKYEIIDRPGSRCFPLHMIVKSTDNSIPLKFIDAKNYVSANMELYDFLRDIG
;
A
#
# COMPACT_ATOMS: atom_id res chain seq x y z
N MET A 1 13.04 -7.58 -35.01
CA MET A 1 13.96 -6.66 -35.73
C MET A 1 13.40 -6.25 -37.08
N ASP A 2 12.70 -7.12 -37.81
CA ASP A 2 12.23 -6.85 -39.19
C ASP A 2 11.14 -5.80 -39.35
N THR A 3 10.26 -5.59 -38.36
CA THR A 3 9.12 -4.67 -38.48
C THR A 3 9.57 -3.21 -38.56
N HIS A 4 10.50 -2.81 -37.68
CA HIS A 4 11.04 -1.46 -37.66
C HIS A 4 11.81 -1.11 -38.95
N MET A 5 12.60 -2.06 -39.48
CA MET A 5 13.35 -1.85 -40.72
C MET A 5 12.43 -1.65 -41.94
N LYS A 6 11.32 -2.41 -42.02
CA LYS A 6 10.31 -2.24 -43.07
C LYS A 6 9.60 -0.89 -42.99
N GLU A 7 9.20 -0.46 -41.80
CA GLU A 7 8.57 0.86 -41.59
C GLU A 7 9.53 2.01 -41.92
N CYS A 8 10.81 1.88 -41.58
CA CYS A 8 11.83 2.88 -41.88
C CYS A 8 12.08 3.02 -43.39
N GLN A 9 12.13 1.89 -44.12
CA GLN A 9 12.22 1.88 -45.58
C GLN A 9 10.99 2.51 -46.24
N GLN A 10 9.78 2.18 -45.79
CA GLN A 10 8.55 2.77 -46.31
C GLN A 10 8.45 4.29 -46.06
N ASN A 11 9.08 4.77 -44.99
CA ASN A 11 9.13 6.18 -44.65
C ASN A 11 10.36 6.92 -45.20
N ASN A 12 11.13 6.32 -46.12
CA ASN A 12 12.38 6.88 -46.68
C ASN A 12 13.38 7.33 -45.60
N GLY A 13 13.47 6.60 -44.49
CA GLY A 13 14.34 6.96 -43.37
C GLY A 13 13.87 8.16 -42.55
N GLN A 14 12.71 8.76 -42.86
CA GLN A 14 12.14 9.86 -42.10
C GLN A 14 11.24 9.36 -40.97
N ILE A 15 11.41 9.92 -39.77
CA ILE A 15 10.52 9.64 -38.64
C ILE A 15 9.22 10.42 -38.86
N LYS A 16 8.19 9.75 -39.39
CA LYS A 16 6.83 10.30 -39.44
C LYS A 16 6.09 9.97 -38.16
N LYS A 17 5.75 11.00 -37.37
CA LYS A 17 4.88 10.86 -36.19
C LYS A 17 3.47 11.32 -36.56
N TYR A 18 2.51 10.41 -36.44
CA TYR A 18 1.10 10.73 -36.57
C TYR A 18 0.52 10.96 -35.18
N ILE A 19 -0.19 12.08 -35.00
CA ILE A 19 -0.91 12.39 -33.76
C ILE A 19 -2.39 12.25 -34.09
N THR A 20 -3.05 11.30 -33.44
CA THR A 20 -4.52 11.18 -33.50
C THR A 20 -5.09 12.02 -32.38
N LEU A 21 -5.81 13.09 -32.74
CA LEU A 21 -6.54 13.89 -31.77
C LEU A 21 -7.89 13.23 -31.50
N GLU A 22 -8.19 13.00 -30.22
CA GLU A 22 -9.50 12.49 -29.84
C GLU A 22 -10.58 13.55 -30.07
N LYS A 23 -11.76 13.12 -30.50
CA LYS A 23 -12.92 14.00 -30.75
C LYS A 23 -13.39 14.70 -29.47
N PHE A 24 -13.17 14.09 -28.31
CA PHE A 24 -13.60 14.60 -27.02
C PHE A 24 -12.40 14.68 -26.06
N PRO A 25 -12.35 15.70 -25.20
CA PRO A 25 -11.32 15.77 -24.16
C PRO A 25 -11.53 14.64 -23.14
N LYS A 26 -10.47 13.91 -22.80
CA LYS A 26 -10.52 12.97 -21.68
C LYS A 26 -10.71 13.72 -20.35
N PRO A 27 -11.47 13.16 -19.40
CA PRO A 27 -11.56 13.73 -18.05
C PRO A 27 -10.16 13.89 -17.43
N PHE A 28 -9.89 15.06 -16.86
CA PHE A 28 -8.63 15.28 -16.15
C PHE A 28 -8.72 14.65 -14.76
N VAL A 29 -8.12 13.46 -14.62
CA VAL A 29 -8.11 12.69 -13.37
C VAL A 29 -6.67 12.41 -12.97
N PRO A 30 -5.97 13.38 -12.32
CA PRO A 30 -4.52 13.32 -12.07
C PRO A 30 -4.02 12.03 -11.45
N HIS A 31 -4.79 11.45 -10.53
CA HIS A 31 -4.41 10.24 -9.81
C HIS A 31 -4.43 8.99 -10.71
N ILE A 32 -5.27 8.96 -11.74
CA ILE A 32 -5.29 7.91 -12.77
C ILE A 32 -4.27 8.25 -13.87
N THR A 33 -4.30 9.47 -14.39
CA THR A 33 -3.47 9.88 -15.54
C THR A 33 -1.98 9.94 -15.21
N SER A 34 -1.61 10.08 -13.94
CA SER A 34 -0.20 10.01 -13.49
C SER A 34 0.28 8.58 -13.22
N ASN A 35 -0.61 7.59 -13.23
CA ASN A 35 -0.24 6.19 -13.02
C ASN A 35 0.60 5.68 -14.20
N LYS A 36 1.79 5.12 -13.90
CA LYS A 36 2.74 4.64 -14.93
C LYS A 36 2.13 3.54 -15.82
N THR A 37 1.37 2.62 -15.22
CA THR A 37 0.68 1.53 -15.93
C THR A 37 -0.37 2.10 -16.87
N TYR A 38 -1.23 3.00 -16.36
CA TYR A 38 -2.24 3.65 -17.19
C TYR A 38 -1.61 4.40 -18.38
N ARG A 39 -0.56 5.19 -18.14
CA ARG A 39 0.15 5.93 -19.20
C ARG A 39 0.74 5.00 -20.26
N TYR A 40 1.30 3.87 -19.85
CA TYR A 40 1.82 2.86 -20.77
C TYR A 40 0.71 2.25 -21.62
N LEU A 41 -0.38 1.81 -21.00
CA LEU A 41 -1.52 1.19 -21.69
C LEU A 41 -2.17 2.17 -22.67
N LEU A 42 -2.36 3.42 -22.25
CA LEU A 42 -2.83 4.54 -23.08
C LEU A 42 -1.94 4.73 -24.32
N ALA A 43 -0.62 4.78 -24.14
CA ALA A 43 0.32 4.97 -25.25
C ALA A 43 0.36 3.81 -26.27
N HIS A 44 -0.12 2.62 -25.89
CA HIS A 44 -0.13 1.43 -26.74
C HIS A 44 -1.54 1.02 -27.20
N ASN A 45 -2.56 1.87 -27.00
CA ASN A 45 -3.97 1.57 -27.31
C ASN A 45 -4.51 0.33 -26.57
N ARG A 46 -4.01 0.07 -25.36
CA ARG A 46 -4.37 -1.07 -24.49
C ARG A 46 -5.15 -0.62 -23.25
N GLU A 47 -5.87 0.50 -23.32
CA GLU A 47 -6.62 1.06 -22.18
C GLU A 47 -7.65 0.09 -21.58
N SER A 48 -8.22 -0.80 -22.40
CA SER A 48 -9.15 -1.84 -21.95
C SER A 48 -8.52 -2.85 -20.97
N GLU A 49 -7.20 -2.94 -20.91
CA GLU A 49 -6.49 -3.80 -19.95
C GLU A 49 -6.30 -3.13 -18.58
N TYR A 50 -6.55 -1.82 -18.47
CA TYR A 50 -6.40 -1.11 -17.21
C TYR A 50 -7.45 -1.60 -16.21
N LYS A 51 -6.97 -2.10 -15.07
CA LYS A 51 -7.78 -2.55 -13.94
C LYS A 51 -7.43 -1.76 -12.68
N ALA A 52 -8.45 -1.28 -11.98
CA ALA A 52 -8.27 -0.76 -10.64
C ALA A 52 -7.70 -1.85 -9.71
N THR A 53 -7.01 -1.46 -8.66
CA THR A 53 -6.59 -2.39 -7.60
C THR A 53 -7.84 -2.99 -6.96
N GLN A 54 -8.00 -4.31 -7.06
CA GLN A 54 -9.18 -5.02 -6.56
C GLN A 54 -8.91 -5.70 -5.21
N TYR A 55 -7.66 -6.08 -4.98
CA TYR A 55 -7.24 -6.86 -3.82
C TYR A 55 -6.34 -6.03 -2.93
N TYR A 56 -6.60 -6.08 -1.63
CA TYR A 56 -5.97 -5.19 -0.65
C TYR A 56 -5.99 -5.82 0.73
N ILE A 57 -5.21 -5.23 1.63
CA ILE A 57 -5.20 -5.55 3.05
C ILE A 57 -5.67 -4.31 3.79
N THR A 58 -6.66 -4.43 4.67
CA THR A 58 -7.02 -3.38 5.62
C THR A 58 -6.37 -3.65 6.96
N PHE A 59 -6.24 -2.62 7.80
CA PHE A 59 -5.79 -2.82 9.17
C PHE A 59 -6.40 -1.81 10.15
N ARG A 60 -6.44 -2.20 11.42
CA ARG A 60 -6.84 -1.33 12.52
C ARG A 60 -6.09 -1.73 13.79
N PHE A 61 -5.45 -0.75 14.41
CA PHE A 61 -4.94 -0.90 15.78
C PHE A 61 -6.05 -0.58 16.78
N GLN A 62 -6.12 -1.41 17.82
CA GLN A 62 -6.72 -1.03 19.09
C GLN A 62 -5.62 -0.49 20.00
N THR A 63 -5.92 0.62 20.66
CA THR A 63 -4.94 1.36 21.45
C THR A 63 -5.50 1.77 22.80
N GLU A 64 -4.60 1.94 23.75
CA GLU A 64 -4.91 2.50 25.06
C GLU A 64 -3.91 3.61 25.42
N LEU A 65 -4.32 4.50 26.34
CA LEU A 65 -3.45 5.51 26.91
C LEU A 65 -2.78 4.96 28.16
N GLN A 66 -1.45 4.85 28.13
CA GLN A 66 -0.65 4.41 29.26
C GLN A 66 0.10 5.59 29.88
N LYS A 67 -0.05 5.78 31.19
CA LYS A 67 0.73 6.75 31.95
C LYS A 67 2.09 6.15 32.29
N ILE A 68 3.17 6.71 31.73
CA ILE A 68 4.54 6.30 32.03
C ILE A 68 5.17 7.27 33.03
N ARG A 69 5.88 6.75 34.03
CA ARG A 69 6.65 7.56 34.98
C ARG A 69 7.72 8.37 34.23
N GLY A 70 7.75 9.67 34.46
CA GLY A 70 8.68 10.60 33.78
C GLY A 70 8.12 11.28 32.54
N TYR A 71 6.95 10.87 32.04
CA TYR A 71 6.22 11.59 30.99
C TYR A 71 5.08 12.41 31.60
N GLN A 72 4.98 13.68 31.20
CA GLN A 72 3.89 14.56 31.64
C GLN A 72 2.54 14.12 31.06
N TYR A 73 2.54 13.52 29.87
CA TYR A 73 1.33 13.12 29.14
C TYR A 73 1.30 11.59 28.94
N PRO A 74 0.10 10.97 28.97
CA PRO A 74 -0.05 9.55 28.62
C PRO A 74 0.44 9.28 27.20
N ILE A 75 1.06 8.12 26.99
CA ILE A 75 1.45 7.66 25.66
C ILE A 75 0.43 6.68 25.11
N LEU A 76 0.25 6.69 23.79
CA LEU A 76 -0.57 5.70 23.11
C LEU A 76 0.24 4.41 22.94
N VAL A 77 -0.30 3.28 23.40
CA VAL A 77 0.28 1.94 23.21
C VAL A 77 -0.72 1.04 22.49
N PRO A 78 -0.26 0.12 21.62
CA PRO A 78 -1.15 -0.79 20.93
C PRO A 78 -1.50 -1.97 21.86
N THR A 79 -2.77 -2.35 21.91
CA THR A 79 -3.24 -3.53 22.68
C THR A 79 -3.57 -4.69 21.77
N ALA A 80 -4.01 -4.39 20.55
CA ALA A 80 -4.29 -5.36 19.50
C ALA A 80 -4.19 -4.72 18.11
N VAL A 81 -4.08 -5.54 17.09
CA VAL A 81 -4.17 -5.18 15.69
C VAL A 81 -4.95 -6.25 14.94
N ALA A 82 -5.86 -5.80 14.09
CA ALA A 82 -6.62 -6.67 13.20
C ALA A 82 -6.43 -6.24 11.76
N SER A 83 -6.36 -7.21 10.86
CA SER A 83 -6.29 -7.00 9.42
C SER A 83 -7.25 -7.90 8.68
N THR A 84 -7.80 -7.37 7.58
CA THR A 84 -8.63 -8.14 6.65
C THR A 84 -7.94 -8.14 5.30
N ILE A 85 -7.69 -9.34 4.77
CA ILE A 85 -7.04 -9.61 3.51
C ILE A 85 -8.15 -9.97 2.52
N LYS A 86 -8.35 -9.13 1.50
CA LYS A 86 -9.26 -9.39 0.39
C LYS A 86 -8.43 -9.82 -0.80
N ALA A 87 -8.26 -11.13 -0.95
CA ALA A 87 -7.58 -11.76 -2.09
C ALA A 87 -8.59 -12.18 -3.16
N LYS A 88 -8.11 -12.64 -4.32
CA LYS A 88 -8.96 -13.03 -5.45
C LYS A 88 -9.97 -14.13 -5.11
N ASN A 89 -9.53 -15.11 -4.33
CA ASN A 89 -10.29 -16.33 -4.07
C ASN A 89 -10.76 -16.44 -2.62
N TYR A 90 -10.37 -15.52 -1.73
CA TYR A 90 -10.73 -15.61 -0.32
C TYR A 90 -10.70 -14.25 0.37
N ILE A 91 -11.45 -14.18 1.48
CA ILE A 91 -11.34 -13.13 2.48
C ILE A 91 -10.85 -13.78 3.76
N LYS A 92 -9.73 -13.28 4.31
CA LYS A 92 -9.12 -13.78 5.55
C LYS A 92 -8.99 -12.64 6.54
N THR A 93 -9.38 -12.87 7.78
CA THR A 93 -9.11 -11.94 8.89
C THR A 93 -8.04 -12.52 9.79
N ILE A 94 -7.08 -11.68 10.18
CA ILE A 94 -6.03 -12.00 11.13
C ILE A 94 -6.07 -10.99 12.27
N SER A 95 -5.78 -11.43 13.49
CA SER A 95 -5.72 -10.56 14.66
C SER A 95 -4.59 -10.98 15.59
N PHE A 96 -3.88 -9.99 16.09
CA PHE A 96 -2.80 -10.16 17.05
C PHE A 96 -3.04 -9.23 18.23
N ASP A 97 -2.71 -9.68 19.43
CA ASP A 97 -2.85 -8.89 20.63
C ASP A 97 -1.65 -9.10 21.55
N LYS A 98 -1.60 -8.28 22.59
CA LYS A 98 -0.52 -8.24 23.59
C LYS A 98 -0.28 -9.57 24.31
N SER A 99 -1.26 -10.49 24.36
CA SER A 99 -1.05 -11.82 24.96
C SER A 99 -0.09 -12.69 24.15
N GLN A 100 0.13 -12.31 22.89
CA GLN A 100 1.04 -12.98 21.96
C GLN A 100 2.45 -12.38 21.99
N ASP A 101 2.77 -11.45 22.88
CA ASP A 101 4.14 -10.97 23.06
C ASP A 101 5.02 -12.07 23.66
N ASN A 102 6.19 -12.30 23.05
CA ASN A 102 7.18 -13.21 23.62
C ASN A 102 8.19 -12.42 24.47
N PHE A 103 8.38 -12.84 25.72
CA PHE A 103 9.38 -12.27 26.62
C PHE A 103 10.51 -13.27 26.82
N HIS A 104 11.76 -12.81 26.72
CA HIS A 104 12.92 -13.61 27.09
C HIS A 104 12.98 -13.77 28.61
N GLU A 105 13.55 -14.87 29.11
CA GLU A 105 13.74 -15.11 30.56
C GLU A 105 14.53 -13.99 31.28
N SER A 106 15.29 -13.19 30.52
CA SER A 106 16.04 -12.02 31.00
C SER A 106 15.24 -10.70 31.02
N GLY A 107 13.93 -10.74 30.75
CA GLY A 107 13.00 -9.61 30.93
C GLY A 107 12.88 -8.64 29.76
N ASN A 108 13.56 -8.90 28.63
CA ASN A 108 13.40 -8.11 27.41
C ASN A 108 12.40 -8.80 26.45
N GLU A 109 11.52 -8.00 25.85
CA GLU A 109 10.58 -8.42 24.80
C GLU A 109 11.37 -8.86 23.56
N GLU A 110 11.25 -10.14 23.19
CA GLU A 110 12.00 -10.76 22.10
C GLU A 110 11.35 -10.46 20.74
N CYS A 111 10.02 -10.49 20.69
CA CYS A 111 9.24 -10.20 19.49
C CYS A 111 7.84 -9.72 19.87
N SER A 112 7.49 -8.49 19.46
CA SER A 112 6.18 -7.91 19.74
C SER A 112 5.09 -8.52 18.84
N PHE A 113 3.85 -8.52 19.30
CA PHE A 113 2.69 -8.94 18.50
C PHE A 113 2.53 -8.09 17.23
N VAL A 114 3.04 -6.85 17.24
CA VAL A 114 3.07 -5.97 16.07
C VAL A 114 4.05 -6.48 15.03
N GLU A 115 5.22 -6.98 15.43
CA GLU A 115 6.17 -7.62 14.51
C GLU A 115 5.61 -8.93 13.96
N LYS A 116 4.99 -9.78 14.80
CA LYS A 116 4.31 -11.01 14.35
C LYS A 116 3.19 -10.72 13.34
N TRP A 117 2.39 -9.69 13.61
CA TRP A 117 1.37 -9.22 12.68
C TRP A 117 2.00 -8.75 11.36
N LEU A 118 3.08 -7.96 11.44
CA LEU A 118 3.74 -7.43 10.26
C LEU A 118 4.33 -8.55 9.38
N ASP A 119 4.96 -9.57 9.99
CA ASP A 119 5.41 -10.79 9.29
C ASP A 119 4.26 -11.47 8.54
N GLN A 120 3.10 -11.64 9.19
CA GLN A 120 1.94 -12.22 8.54
C GLN A 120 1.44 -11.33 7.39
N VAL A 121 1.40 -10.01 7.56
CA VAL A 121 0.98 -9.07 6.50
C VAL A 121 1.92 -9.15 5.30
N PHE A 122 3.24 -9.24 5.50
CA PHE A 122 4.20 -9.45 4.41
C PHE A 122 3.97 -10.77 3.68
N SER A 123 3.66 -11.85 4.40
CA SER A 123 3.34 -13.15 3.80
C SER A 123 2.10 -13.07 2.91
N GLU A 124 1.02 -12.48 3.40
CA GLU A 124 -0.24 -12.32 2.64
C GLU A 124 -0.07 -11.36 1.46
N ALA A 125 0.78 -10.33 1.59
CA ALA A 125 1.04 -9.36 0.54
C ALA A 125 1.65 -9.98 -0.73
N LEU A 126 2.36 -11.11 -0.62
CA LEU A 126 2.85 -11.86 -1.78
C LEU A 126 1.69 -12.26 -2.70
N GLN A 127 0.64 -12.84 -2.12
CA GLN A 127 -0.56 -13.25 -2.87
C GLN A 127 -1.31 -12.04 -3.44
N ILE A 128 -1.45 -10.96 -2.66
CA ILE A 128 -2.15 -9.75 -3.09
C ILE A 128 -1.45 -9.07 -4.28
N ARG A 129 -0.11 -9.09 -4.31
CA ARG A 129 0.64 -8.63 -5.48
C ARG A 129 0.30 -9.47 -6.70
N ASP A 130 0.34 -10.79 -6.56
CA ASP A 130 0.12 -11.71 -7.68
C ASP A 130 -1.31 -11.62 -8.22
N ASP A 131 -2.30 -11.46 -7.34
CA ASP A 131 -3.70 -11.27 -7.72
C ASP A 131 -3.94 -9.95 -8.47
N ASN A 132 -3.18 -8.89 -8.14
CA ASN A 132 -3.27 -7.59 -8.82
C ASN A 132 -2.35 -7.47 -10.06
N LYS A 133 -1.46 -8.43 -10.30
CA LYS A 133 -0.40 -8.35 -11.32
C LYS A 133 -0.96 -8.16 -12.74
N TYR A 134 -0.34 -7.29 -13.52
CA TYR A 134 -0.52 -7.16 -14.98
C TYR A 134 0.38 -8.15 -15.75
N ALA A 135 0.17 -8.28 -17.07
CA ALA A 135 1.09 -9.04 -17.92
C ALA A 135 2.54 -8.52 -17.80
N ASP A 136 3.52 -9.40 -17.99
CA ASP A 136 4.94 -9.12 -17.70
C ASP A 136 5.55 -7.98 -18.53
N ASP A 137 4.97 -7.71 -19.70
CA ASP A 137 5.35 -6.62 -20.59
C ASP A 137 4.80 -5.25 -20.16
N VAL A 138 3.85 -5.21 -19.22
CA VAL A 138 3.22 -3.99 -18.72
C VAL A 138 3.99 -3.45 -17.51
N PRO A 139 4.56 -2.23 -17.58
CA PRO A 139 5.22 -1.62 -16.43
C PRO A 139 4.24 -1.36 -15.29
N GLN A 140 4.55 -1.86 -14.10
CA GLN A 140 3.72 -1.73 -12.91
C GLN A 140 4.52 -1.44 -11.64
N ARG A 141 3.86 -0.91 -10.62
CA ARG A 141 4.41 -0.82 -9.25
C ARG A 141 4.05 -2.08 -8.51
N TYR A 142 5.00 -2.64 -7.78
CA TYR A 142 4.81 -3.87 -7.01
C TYR A 142 4.36 -3.60 -5.57
N GLU A 143 4.23 -2.34 -5.16
CA GLU A 143 3.79 -1.95 -3.82
C GLU A 143 2.39 -2.49 -3.51
N VAL A 144 2.24 -3.16 -2.38
CA VAL A 144 0.93 -3.64 -1.89
C VAL A 144 0.36 -2.61 -0.93
N HIS A 145 -0.88 -2.20 -1.16
CA HIS A 145 -1.55 -1.18 -0.35
C HIS A 145 -2.11 -1.80 0.93
N ILE A 146 -1.72 -1.23 2.05
CA ILE A 146 -2.22 -1.56 3.39
C ILE A 146 -3.07 -0.38 3.87
N ILE A 147 -4.38 -0.58 3.93
CA ILE A 147 -5.37 0.49 4.02
C ILE A 147 -5.84 0.64 5.47
N GLY A 148 -5.54 1.80 6.06
CA GLY A 148 -6.13 2.25 7.31
C GLY A 148 -7.22 3.31 7.06
N PHE A 149 -7.93 3.70 8.12
CA PHE A 149 -8.92 4.77 8.07
C PHE A 149 -8.76 5.70 9.27
N ASP A 150 -8.44 6.96 9.01
CA ASP A 150 -8.15 8.01 10.00
C ASP A 150 -7.19 7.56 11.10
N CYS A 151 -6.14 6.83 10.70
CA CYS A 151 -5.24 6.15 11.62
C CYS A 151 -3.78 6.17 11.20
N LEU A 152 -3.43 6.68 10.03
CA LEU A 152 -2.06 6.56 9.52
C LEU A 152 -1.03 7.24 10.44
N LYS A 153 -1.39 8.36 11.08
CA LYS A 153 -0.52 9.06 12.04
C LYS A 153 -0.19 8.20 13.27
N SER A 154 -1.23 7.63 13.90
CA SER A 154 -1.05 6.79 15.09
C SER A 154 -0.38 5.47 14.70
N ALA A 155 -0.85 4.81 13.64
CA ALA A 155 -0.27 3.58 13.10
C ALA A 155 1.23 3.73 12.81
N THR A 156 1.63 4.81 12.15
CA THR A 156 3.05 5.12 11.88
C THR A 156 3.88 5.08 13.15
N THR A 157 3.39 5.70 14.22
CA THR A 157 4.09 5.78 15.49
C THR A 157 4.14 4.42 16.19
N LEU A 158 3.04 3.67 16.14
CA LEU A 158 2.94 2.34 16.75
C LEU A 158 3.85 1.34 16.05
N ILE A 159 3.81 1.29 14.71
CA ILE A 159 4.67 0.43 13.90
C ILE A 159 6.15 0.77 14.18
N PHE A 160 6.52 2.05 14.10
CA PHE A 160 7.90 2.48 14.35
C PHE A 160 8.42 2.14 15.75
N LYS A 161 7.57 2.26 16.79
CA LYS A 161 7.98 1.97 18.17
C LYS A 161 8.12 0.47 18.47
N ASN A 162 7.37 -0.37 17.76
CA ASN A 162 7.29 -1.80 18.06
C ASN A 162 8.11 -2.67 17.11
N ILE A 163 8.55 -2.13 15.97
CA ILE A 163 9.63 -2.74 15.19
C ILE A 163 10.95 -2.46 15.92
N LYS A 164 11.50 -3.50 16.55
CA LYS A 164 12.81 -3.45 17.22
C LYS A 164 13.86 -4.22 16.43
N SER A 165 13.42 -5.13 15.55
CA SER A 165 14.28 -5.92 14.69
C SER A 165 14.83 -5.11 13.51
N MET A 166 16.05 -5.42 13.09
CA MET A 166 16.66 -4.90 11.85
C MET A 166 16.01 -5.46 10.57
N LYS A 167 14.92 -6.26 10.71
CA LYS A 167 14.24 -6.95 9.61
C LYS A 167 13.45 -6.02 8.70
N TYR A 168 13.08 -4.83 9.18
CA TYR A 168 12.25 -3.90 8.42
C TYR A 168 12.88 -2.51 8.35
N GLU A 169 12.70 -1.89 7.20
CA GLU A 169 13.17 -0.54 6.89
C GLU A 169 11.99 0.31 6.42
N ILE A 170 11.87 1.52 6.97
CA ILE A 170 10.94 2.53 6.46
C ILE A 170 11.66 3.29 5.35
N ILE A 171 11.27 3.05 4.11
CA ILE A 171 11.96 3.61 2.93
C ILE A 171 11.41 4.97 2.51
N ASP A 172 10.14 5.25 2.80
CA ASP A 172 9.50 6.51 2.43
C ASP A 172 8.36 6.87 3.38
N ARG A 173 8.24 8.15 3.73
CA ARG A 173 7.14 8.69 4.53
C ARG A 173 6.96 10.18 4.24
N PRO A 174 6.34 10.56 3.11
CA PRO A 174 6.15 11.94 2.75
C PRO A 174 5.03 12.59 3.58
N GLY A 175 5.11 13.90 3.71
CA GLY A 175 4.20 14.71 4.53
C GLY A 175 4.84 15.15 5.85
N SER A 176 4.09 15.93 6.63
CA SER A 176 4.56 16.37 7.94
C SER A 176 4.43 15.25 8.97
N ARG A 177 5.14 15.37 10.10
CA ARG A 177 4.97 14.42 11.23
C ARG A 177 3.51 14.32 11.72
N CYS A 178 2.72 15.39 11.54
CA CYS A 178 1.32 15.42 11.94
C CYS A 178 0.36 14.90 10.88
N PHE A 179 0.77 14.94 9.61
CA PHE A 179 -0.05 14.59 8.45
C PHE A 179 0.80 13.77 7.46
N PRO A 180 1.10 12.51 7.79
CA PRO A 180 1.74 11.61 6.84
C PRO A 180 0.78 11.32 5.69
N LEU A 181 1.28 11.33 4.46
CA LEU A 181 0.49 10.97 3.27
C LEU A 181 0.41 9.46 3.10
N HIS A 182 1.57 8.81 3.22
CA HIS A 182 1.73 7.36 3.24
C HIS A 182 2.99 6.98 4.03
N MET A 183 3.15 5.70 4.34
CA MET A 183 4.41 5.12 4.80
C MET A 183 4.71 3.89 3.93
N ILE A 184 5.94 3.77 3.47
CA ILE A 184 6.40 2.55 2.78
C ILE A 184 7.38 1.81 3.69
N VAL A 185 7.07 0.55 3.97
CA VAL A 185 7.87 -0.36 4.77
C VAL A 185 8.35 -1.50 3.88
N LYS A 186 9.62 -1.86 3.97
CA LYS A 186 10.22 -2.97 3.25
C LYS A 186 10.91 -3.90 4.25
N SER A 187 10.73 -5.21 4.11
CA SER A 187 11.59 -6.17 4.83
C SER A 187 12.92 -6.37 4.07
N THR A 188 14.01 -6.50 4.83
CA THR A 188 15.39 -6.70 4.37
C THR A 188 15.56 -7.90 3.44
N ASP A 189 14.70 -8.90 3.55
CA ASP A 189 14.86 -10.20 2.90
C ASP A 189 14.28 -10.20 1.47
N ASN A 190 14.38 -9.05 0.77
CA ASN A 190 13.89 -8.85 -0.59
C ASN A 190 12.36 -8.99 -0.75
N SER A 191 11.62 -8.61 0.29
CA SER A 191 10.16 -8.55 0.27
C SER A 191 9.59 -7.45 -0.64
N ILE A 192 8.33 -7.61 -0.99
CA ILE A 192 7.52 -6.59 -1.65
C ILE A 192 7.32 -5.39 -0.71
N PRO A 193 7.48 -4.14 -1.17
CA PRO A 193 7.19 -2.99 -0.31
C PRO A 193 5.71 -2.91 0.06
N LEU A 194 5.44 -2.73 1.34
CA LEU A 194 4.10 -2.45 1.86
C LEU A 194 3.90 -0.95 1.94
N LYS A 195 2.83 -0.46 1.32
CA LYS A 195 2.47 0.96 1.34
C LYS A 195 1.24 1.17 2.21
N PHE A 196 1.47 1.67 3.41
CA PHE A 196 0.44 2.10 4.33
C PHE A 196 -0.16 3.43 3.88
N ILE A 197 -1.48 3.44 3.66
CA ILE A 197 -2.23 4.63 3.27
C ILE A 197 -3.40 4.86 4.21
N ASP A 198 -3.85 6.10 4.27
CA ASP A 198 -5.08 6.47 4.95
C ASP A 198 -6.21 6.69 3.94
N ALA A 199 -7.24 5.86 3.99
CA ALA A 199 -8.42 6.02 3.14
C ALA A 199 -9.11 7.37 3.35
N LYS A 200 -9.05 7.95 4.56
CA LYS A 200 -9.67 9.24 4.87
C LYS A 200 -9.11 10.39 4.02
N ASN A 201 -7.87 10.25 3.53
CA ASN A 201 -7.24 11.24 2.64
C ASN A 201 -7.81 11.24 1.21
N TYR A 202 -8.55 10.21 0.82
CA TYR A 202 -9.04 10.00 -0.56
C TYR A 202 -10.55 10.07 -0.71
N VAL A 203 -11.27 10.21 0.41
CA VAL A 203 -12.75 10.28 0.45
C VAL A 203 -13.20 11.68 0.85
N SER A 204 -14.51 11.93 0.80
CA SER A 204 -15.05 13.22 1.22
C SER A 204 -14.79 13.49 2.71
N ALA A 205 -14.68 14.76 3.08
CA ALA A 205 -14.37 15.15 4.46
C ALA A 205 -15.39 14.60 5.49
N ASN A 206 -16.65 14.50 5.09
CA ASN A 206 -17.77 13.97 5.88
C ASN A 206 -17.92 12.44 5.80
N MET A 207 -17.03 11.73 5.10
CA MET A 207 -17.11 10.28 4.98
C MET A 207 -16.76 9.63 6.32
N GLU A 208 -17.69 8.91 6.93
CA GLU A 208 -17.42 8.16 8.16
C GLU A 208 -16.93 6.74 7.88
N LEU A 209 -16.29 6.12 8.87
CA LEU A 209 -15.76 4.76 8.72
C LEU A 209 -16.85 3.77 8.28
N TYR A 210 -18.04 3.85 8.88
CA TYR A 210 -19.13 2.94 8.55
C TYR A 210 -19.61 3.10 7.10
N ASP A 211 -19.66 4.33 6.60
CA ASP A 211 -20.00 4.62 5.20
C ASP A 211 -18.92 4.06 4.27
N PHE A 212 -17.66 4.26 4.62
CA PHE A 212 -16.53 3.75 3.85
C PHE A 212 -16.53 2.23 3.75
N LEU A 213 -16.81 1.54 4.85
CA LEU A 213 -16.91 0.09 4.86
C LEU A 213 -18.06 -0.42 3.98
N ARG A 214 -19.18 0.31 3.90
CA ARG A 214 -20.28 -0.04 2.99
C ARG A 214 -19.90 0.07 1.52
N ASP A 215 -19.11 1.07 1.16
CA ASP A 215 -18.71 1.32 -0.22
C ASP A 215 -17.69 0.30 -0.75
N ILE A 216 -16.81 -0.22 0.11
CA ILE A 216 -15.74 -1.14 -0.32
C ILE A 216 -16.15 -2.63 -0.30
N GLY A 217 -17.35 -2.93 0.22
CA GLY A 217 -17.87 -4.29 0.37
C GLY A 217 -16.96 -5.18 1.20
#